data_AF-A0A2V5W1K4-F1
#
_entry.id   AF-A0A2V5W1K4-F1
#
_cell.length_a   1.000
_cell.length_b   1.000
_cell.length_c   1.000
_cell.angle_alpha   90.00
_cell.angle_beta   90.00
_cell.angle_gamma   90.00
#
_symmetry.space_group_name_H-M   'P 1'
#
loop_
_entity.id
_entity.type
_entity.pdbx_description
1 polymer ?
#
loop_
_entity_poly.entity_id
_entity_poly.type
_entity_poly.pdbx_seq_one_letter_code
_entity_poly.pdbx_strand_id
1 'polypeptide(L)'
;MSPNESSSEASAVIDRRHNWLHRFAWFTSLATLLLICSGGMVTSKGVGLAVPDWPTTFGYNMFLFPVSKWVGGIFFEHTHRLIASTVGLLTIILAIWIWRSDRRRWIRNLGFAALGAVILQGVLGGLRVTMLKAELGIFHALLAQAFLGMLIVIVLATSRLWFRISEIDSIPRATRTLFRVVICTISIVISRSSISRWRMARSYRTHRRRSSRKSMPGVTRGRYRT
;
A
#
# COMPACT_ATOMS: atom_id res chain seq x y z
N MET A 1 50.50 3.96 11.04
CA MET A 1 49.09 4.41 11.14
C MET A 1 48.71 4.42 12.60
N SER A 2 48.34 5.59 13.13
CA SER A 2 48.08 5.73 14.57
C SER A 2 46.69 5.17 14.94
N PRO A 3 46.47 4.66 16.16
CA PRO A 3 45.18 4.10 16.57
C PRO A 3 43.98 5.07 16.38
N ASN A 4 44.24 6.38 16.46
CA ASN A 4 43.23 7.43 16.35
C ASN A 4 42.75 7.69 14.90
N GLU A 5 43.58 7.41 13.90
CA GLU A 5 43.18 7.54 12.49
C GLU A 5 42.23 6.40 12.10
N SER A 6 42.53 5.17 12.54
CA SER A 6 41.66 4.00 12.26
C SER A 6 40.26 4.11 12.86
N SER A 7 40.13 4.71 14.05
CA SER A 7 38.83 4.89 14.72
C SER A 7 38.00 6.00 14.07
N SER A 8 38.65 7.09 13.63
CA SER A 8 38.02 8.19 12.88
C SER A 8 37.49 7.74 11.52
N GLU A 9 38.30 7.00 10.75
CA GLU A 9 37.90 6.48 9.44
C GLU A 9 36.74 5.48 9.53
N ALA A 10 36.80 4.55 10.51
CA ALA A 10 35.73 3.59 10.75
C ALA A 10 34.41 4.29 11.09
N SER A 11 34.46 5.33 11.91
CA SER A 11 33.29 6.14 12.30
C SER A 11 32.70 6.88 11.09
N ALA A 12 33.54 7.46 10.22
CA ALA A 12 33.09 8.16 9.02
C ALA A 12 32.45 7.21 7.98
N VAL A 13 32.96 5.98 7.83
CA VAL A 13 32.37 4.96 6.95
C VAL A 13 30.99 4.52 7.44
N ILE A 14 30.82 4.32 8.76
CA ILE A 14 29.53 3.95 9.36
C ILE A 14 28.50 5.06 9.20
N ASP A 15 28.88 6.33 9.39
CA ASP A 15 27.99 7.47 9.17
C ASP A 15 27.55 7.56 7.70
N ARG A 16 28.49 7.44 6.75
CA ARG A 16 28.18 7.43 5.31
C ARG A 16 27.20 6.33 4.92
N ARG A 17 27.37 5.10 5.44
CA ARG A 17 26.44 3.97 5.13
C ARG A 17 25.02 4.23 5.63
N HIS A 18 24.85 4.82 6.80
CA HIS A 18 23.52 5.16 7.33
C HIS A 18 22.83 6.24 6.49
N ASN A 19 23.59 7.23 5.99
CA ASN A 19 23.05 8.29 5.14
C ASN A 19 22.51 7.77 3.80
N TRP A 20 23.20 6.81 3.18
CA TRP A 20 22.73 6.20 1.94
C TRP A 20 21.52 5.31 2.12
N LEU A 21 21.45 4.55 3.22
CA LEU A 21 20.26 3.77 3.56
C LEU A 21 19.03 4.69 3.75
N HIS A 22 19.19 5.81 4.46
CA HIS A 22 18.13 6.79 4.66
C HIS A 22 17.65 7.41 3.34
N ARG A 23 18.58 7.81 2.47
CA ARG A 23 18.25 8.33 1.12
C ARG A 23 17.51 7.28 0.27
N PHE A 24 17.96 6.03 0.35
CA PHE A 24 17.31 4.93 -0.36
C PHE A 24 15.89 4.67 0.17
N ALA A 25 15.68 4.72 1.49
CA ALA A 25 14.33 4.63 2.08
C ALA A 25 13.40 5.76 1.60
N TRP A 26 13.91 6.99 1.50
CA TRP A 26 13.18 8.12 0.92
C TRP A 26 12.82 7.86 -0.55
N PHE A 27 13.78 7.41 -1.34
CA PHE A 27 13.58 7.09 -2.75
C PHE A 27 12.50 6.02 -2.93
N THR A 28 12.55 4.92 -2.17
CA THR A 28 11.53 3.87 -2.18
C THR A 28 10.16 4.39 -1.75
N SER A 29 10.10 5.29 -0.77
CA SER A 29 8.84 5.93 -0.33
C SER A 29 8.25 6.81 -1.42
N LEU A 30 9.07 7.60 -2.10
CA LEU A 30 8.64 8.46 -3.21
C LEU A 30 8.17 7.63 -4.40
N ALA A 31 8.90 6.57 -4.77
CA ALA A 31 8.47 5.62 -5.80
C ALA A 31 7.12 4.97 -5.46
N THR A 32 6.90 4.65 -4.18
CA THR A 32 5.63 4.11 -3.69
C THR A 32 4.50 5.14 -3.76
N LEU A 33 4.77 6.41 -3.48
CA LEU A 33 3.80 7.49 -3.66
C LEU A 33 3.39 7.61 -5.15
N LEU A 34 4.35 7.58 -6.07
CA LEU A 34 4.08 7.57 -7.51
C LEU A 34 3.28 6.34 -7.95
N LEU A 35 3.55 5.17 -7.37
CA LEU A 35 2.76 3.95 -7.58
C LEU A 35 1.30 4.14 -7.17
N ILE A 36 1.04 4.75 -6.00
CA ILE A 36 -0.31 5.04 -5.52
C ILE A 36 -1.03 6.02 -6.46
N CYS A 37 -0.35 7.08 -6.91
CA CYS A 37 -0.90 8.00 -7.91
C CYS A 37 -1.24 7.28 -9.22
N SER A 38 -0.36 6.40 -9.71
CA SER A 38 -0.58 5.57 -10.89
C SER A 38 -1.80 4.65 -10.73
N GLY A 39 -1.93 3.97 -9.59
CA GLY A 39 -3.10 3.12 -9.29
C GLY A 39 -4.40 3.93 -9.18
N GLY A 40 -4.31 5.16 -8.66
CA GLY A 40 -5.40 6.13 -8.68
C GLY A 40 -5.85 6.46 -10.10
N MET A 41 -4.92 6.70 -11.03
CA MET A 41 -5.26 6.94 -12.44
C MET A 41 -5.95 5.73 -13.10
N VAL A 42 -5.46 4.51 -12.84
CA VAL A 42 -6.08 3.27 -13.36
C VAL A 42 -7.53 3.14 -12.87
N THR A 43 -7.76 3.46 -11.60
CA THR A 43 -9.10 3.40 -10.98
C THR A 43 -10.01 4.50 -11.52
N SER A 44 -9.55 5.76 -11.56
CA SER A 44 -10.33 6.91 -12.04
C SER A 44 -10.72 6.81 -13.50
N LYS A 45 -9.87 6.20 -14.35
CA LYS A 45 -10.19 5.95 -15.76
C LYS A 45 -11.02 4.69 -16.00
N GLY A 46 -11.27 3.87 -14.97
CA GLY A 46 -12.00 2.61 -15.11
C GLY A 46 -11.27 1.53 -15.92
N VAL A 47 -9.94 1.63 -16.06
CA VAL A 47 -9.12 0.78 -16.93
C VAL A 47 -8.38 -0.32 -16.18
N GLY A 48 -8.76 -0.61 -14.93
CA GLY A 48 -8.08 -1.61 -14.10
C GLY A 48 -8.36 -3.07 -14.44
N LEU A 49 -8.98 -3.32 -15.60
CA LEU A 49 -9.24 -4.63 -16.20
C LEU A 49 -8.90 -4.61 -17.69
N ALA A 50 -8.12 -3.63 -18.15
CA ALA A 50 -7.72 -3.52 -19.55
C ALA A 50 -6.77 -4.66 -19.96
N VAL A 51 -6.04 -5.24 -19.00
CA VAL A 51 -5.17 -6.42 -19.13
C VAL A 51 -5.74 -7.52 -18.22
N PRO A 52 -6.59 -8.43 -18.72
CA PRO A 52 -7.36 -9.37 -17.90
C PRO A 52 -6.57 -10.63 -17.46
N ASP A 53 -5.23 -10.58 -17.46
CA ASP A 53 -4.35 -11.66 -17.03
C ASP A 53 -3.27 -11.15 -16.07
N TRP A 54 -2.75 -12.04 -15.23
CA TRP A 54 -1.62 -11.81 -14.31
C TRP A 54 -1.02 -13.18 -13.96
N PRO A 55 0.32 -13.34 -13.83
CA PRO A 55 1.38 -12.32 -13.81
C PRO A 55 1.85 -11.85 -15.19
N THR A 56 1.33 -12.43 -16.27
CA THR A 56 1.61 -12.03 -17.65
C THR A 56 0.86 -10.76 -18.05
N THR A 57 1.15 -10.24 -19.24
CA THR A 57 0.34 -9.23 -19.94
C THR A 57 -0.01 -9.77 -21.32
N PHE A 58 -1.27 -10.17 -21.50
CA PHE A 58 -1.77 -10.91 -22.67
C PHE A 58 -0.92 -12.14 -23.04
N GLY A 59 -0.48 -12.90 -22.03
CA GLY A 59 0.39 -14.07 -22.21
C GLY A 59 1.87 -13.76 -22.48
N TYR A 60 2.25 -12.48 -22.64
CA TYR A 60 3.66 -12.07 -22.70
C TYR A 60 4.24 -12.03 -21.28
N ASN A 61 5.55 -12.25 -21.17
CA ASN A 61 6.27 -11.83 -19.98
C ASN A 61 6.03 -10.33 -19.75
N MET A 62 5.65 -9.95 -18.52
CA MET A 62 5.25 -8.58 -18.19
C MET A 62 6.33 -7.53 -18.52
N PHE A 63 7.62 -7.86 -18.43
CA PHE A 63 8.70 -6.92 -18.72
C PHE A 63 9.05 -6.82 -20.22
N LEU A 64 8.52 -7.73 -21.03
CA LEU A 64 8.81 -7.84 -22.47
C LEU A 64 7.57 -7.57 -23.33
N PHE A 65 6.50 -7.03 -22.75
CA PHE A 65 5.29 -6.70 -23.49
C PHE A 65 5.56 -5.57 -24.51
N PRO A 66 5.27 -5.76 -25.81
CA PRO A 66 5.68 -4.82 -26.85
C PRO A 66 5.14 -3.40 -26.64
N VAL A 67 6.02 -2.40 -26.69
CA VAL A 67 5.67 -0.97 -26.47
C VAL A 67 4.63 -0.47 -27.47
N SER A 68 4.63 -0.99 -28.70
CA SER A 68 3.63 -0.66 -29.72
C SER A 68 2.18 -1.02 -29.32
N LYS A 69 2.00 -1.91 -28.34
CA LYS A 69 0.69 -2.31 -27.81
C LYS A 69 0.25 -1.52 -26.57
N TRP A 70 1.06 -0.57 -26.10
CA TRP A 70 0.75 0.23 -24.92
C TRP A 70 -0.18 1.40 -25.29
N VAL A 71 -1.41 1.07 -25.67
CA VAL A 71 -2.41 2.05 -26.14
C VAL A 71 -3.63 2.11 -25.22
N GLY A 72 -4.21 3.29 -25.07
CA GLY A 72 -5.43 3.50 -24.29
C GLY A 72 -5.33 3.02 -22.84
N GLY A 73 -6.29 2.21 -22.40
CA GLY A 73 -6.32 1.68 -21.03
C GLY A 73 -5.15 0.75 -20.68
N ILE A 74 -4.61 0.03 -21.67
CA ILE A 74 -3.47 -0.88 -21.49
C ILE A 74 -2.24 -0.11 -21.02
N PHE A 75 -2.00 1.08 -21.58
CA PHE A 75 -0.89 1.95 -21.15
C PHE A 75 -0.91 2.20 -19.64
N PHE A 76 -2.06 2.60 -19.10
CA PHE A 76 -2.18 2.94 -17.68
C PHE A 76 -2.03 1.71 -16.78
N GLU A 77 -2.70 0.62 -17.11
CA GLU A 77 -2.64 -0.59 -16.29
C GLU A 77 -1.25 -1.23 -16.33
N HIS A 78 -0.67 -1.36 -17.53
CA HIS A 78 0.65 -1.96 -17.69
C HIS A 78 1.74 -1.11 -17.03
N THR A 79 1.70 0.22 -17.20
CA THR A 79 2.62 1.13 -16.50
C THR A 79 2.50 0.99 -14.98
N HIS A 80 1.29 0.88 -14.44
CA HIS A 80 1.07 0.65 -13.01
C HIS A 80 1.74 -0.65 -12.53
N ARG A 81 1.62 -1.75 -13.29
CA ARG A 81 2.25 -3.04 -12.98
C ARG A 81 3.78 -2.98 -12.99
N LEU A 82 4.37 -2.24 -13.93
CA LEU A 82 5.81 -2.04 -14.01
C LEU A 82 6.35 -1.20 -12.84
N ILE A 83 5.65 -0.13 -12.48
CA ILE A 83 5.99 0.67 -11.29
C ILE A 83 5.85 -0.20 -10.04
N ALA A 84 4.81 -1.03 -9.93
CA ALA A 84 4.60 -1.93 -8.79
C ALA A 84 5.76 -2.93 -8.65
N SER A 85 6.21 -3.50 -9.77
CA SER A 85 7.35 -4.42 -9.80
C SER A 85 8.65 -3.73 -9.39
N THR A 86 8.85 -2.49 -9.84
CA THR A 86 9.99 -1.66 -9.43
C THR A 86 9.96 -1.40 -7.91
N VAL A 87 8.82 -1.01 -7.35
CA VAL A 87 8.66 -0.80 -5.91
C VAL A 87 8.90 -2.09 -5.12
N GLY A 88 8.43 -3.24 -5.63
CA GLY A 88 8.73 -4.55 -5.05
C GLY A 88 10.24 -4.82 -4.97
N LEU A 89 10.96 -4.60 -6.07
CA LEU A 89 12.42 -4.75 -6.12
C LEU A 89 13.14 -3.80 -5.16
N LEU A 90 12.76 -2.52 -5.15
CA LEU A 90 13.32 -1.53 -4.21
C LEU A 90 13.09 -1.94 -2.76
N THR A 91 11.93 -2.52 -2.45
CA THR A 91 11.59 -2.97 -1.10
C THR A 91 12.43 -4.20 -0.69
N ILE A 92 12.70 -5.13 -1.61
CA ILE A 92 13.62 -6.26 -1.37
C ILE A 92 15.02 -5.73 -1.04
N ILE A 93 15.55 -4.81 -1.86
CA ILE A 93 16.86 -4.20 -1.64
C ILE A 93 16.88 -3.48 -0.28
N LEU A 94 15.84 -2.71 0.03
CA LEU A 94 15.72 -1.98 1.31
C LEU A 94 15.73 -2.95 2.50
N ALA A 95 14.94 -4.03 2.45
CA ALA A 95 14.86 -5.02 3.51
C ALA A 95 16.21 -5.71 3.76
N ILE A 96 16.91 -6.13 2.69
CA ILE A 96 18.25 -6.73 2.77
C ILE A 96 19.28 -5.72 3.31
N TRP A 97 19.21 -4.47 2.85
CA TRP A 97 20.14 -3.40 3.27
C TRP A 97 19.98 -3.12 4.77
N ILE A 98 18.74 -2.95 5.25
CA ILE A 98 18.43 -2.80 6.68
C ILE A 98 18.95 -4.00 7.47
N TRP A 99 18.66 -5.22 7.02
CA TRP A 99 19.08 -6.45 7.69
C TRP A 99 20.60 -6.53 7.88
N ARG A 100 21.38 -6.13 6.85
CA ARG A 100 22.84 -6.14 6.89
C ARG A 100 23.48 -4.95 7.61
N SER A 101 22.78 -3.81 7.72
CA SER A 101 23.42 -2.55 8.14
C SER A 101 22.97 -2.07 9.52
N ASP A 102 21.72 -2.34 9.92
CA ASP A 102 21.19 -1.91 11.21
C ASP A 102 21.22 -3.07 12.21
N ARG A 103 21.65 -2.85 13.45
CA ARG A 103 21.66 -3.89 14.51
C ARG A 103 20.34 -4.00 15.27
N ARG A 104 19.47 -2.99 15.20
CA ARG A 104 18.23 -2.92 15.98
C ARG A 104 17.20 -3.89 15.41
N ARG A 105 16.88 -4.95 16.17
CA ARG A 105 15.94 -6.02 15.76
C ARG A 105 14.59 -5.50 15.27
N TRP A 106 14.05 -4.46 15.91
CA TRP A 106 12.74 -3.92 15.52
C TRP A 106 12.75 -3.28 14.13
N ILE A 107 13.84 -2.66 13.69
CA ILE A 107 13.95 -2.07 12.34
C ILE A 107 14.11 -3.17 11.29
N ARG A 108 14.88 -4.22 11.60
CA ARG A 108 14.95 -5.41 10.74
C ARG A 108 13.58 -6.04 10.54
N ASN A 109 12.82 -6.20 11.62
CA ASN A 109 11.47 -6.72 11.58
C ASN A 109 10.54 -5.80 10.76
N LEU A 110 10.69 -4.47 10.84
CA LEU A 110 9.97 -3.55 9.97
C LEU A 110 10.34 -3.71 8.50
N GLY A 111 11.63 -3.91 8.17
CA GLY A 111 12.07 -4.20 6.81
C GLY A 111 11.44 -5.48 6.24
N PHE A 112 11.41 -6.56 7.03
CA PHE A 112 10.73 -7.80 6.64
C PHE A 112 9.20 -7.65 6.58
N ALA A 113 8.60 -6.87 7.48
CA ALA A 113 7.17 -6.57 7.44
C ALA A 113 6.80 -5.77 6.18
N ALA A 114 7.63 -4.81 5.77
CA ALA A 114 7.44 -4.07 4.53
C ALA A 114 7.54 -5.01 3.31
N LEU A 115 8.51 -5.94 3.31
CA LEU A 115 8.62 -6.95 2.27
C LEU A 115 7.38 -7.86 2.20
N GLY A 116 6.90 -8.35 3.34
CA GLY A 116 5.66 -9.13 3.40
C GLY A 116 4.44 -8.35 2.91
N ALA A 117 4.35 -7.07 3.29
CA ALA A 117 3.26 -6.19 2.87
C ALA A 117 3.26 -5.93 1.35
N VAL A 118 4.42 -5.71 0.72
CA VAL A 118 4.49 -5.49 -0.74
C VAL A 118 4.22 -6.77 -1.54
N ILE A 119 4.60 -7.95 -1.01
CA ILE A 119 4.23 -9.25 -1.62
C ILE A 119 2.72 -9.44 -1.57
N LEU A 120 2.12 -9.23 -0.39
CA LEU A 120 0.66 -9.30 -0.23
C LEU A 120 -0.04 -8.30 -1.16
N GLN A 121 0.52 -7.11 -1.34
CA GLN A 121 0.02 -6.12 -2.31
C GLN A 121 0.01 -6.63 -3.74
N GLY A 122 1.13 -7.21 -4.20
CA GLY A 122 1.24 -7.78 -5.54
C GLY A 122 0.22 -8.89 -5.78
N VAL A 123 0.05 -9.80 -4.79
CA VAL A 123 -0.93 -10.89 -4.86
C VAL A 123 -2.36 -10.35 -4.89
N LEU A 124 -2.73 -9.44 -3.99
CA LEU A 124 -4.07 -8.83 -3.99
C LEU A 124 -4.34 -8.05 -5.28
N GLY A 125 -3.31 -7.37 -5.82
CA GLY A 125 -3.35 -6.65 -7.08
C GLY A 125 -3.62 -7.57 -8.27
N GLY A 126 -2.90 -8.70 -8.36
CA GLY A 126 -3.13 -9.71 -9.39
C GLY A 126 -4.51 -10.37 -9.27
N LEU A 127 -4.89 -10.78 -8.06
CA LEU A 127 -6.16 -11.47 -7.82
C LEU A 127 -7.38 -10.59 -8.11
N ARG A 128 -7.33 -9.27 -7.86
CA ARG A 128 -8.46 -8.39 -8.21
C ARG A 128 -8.71 -8.31 -9.71
N VAL A 129 -7.68 -8.52 -10.53
CA VAL A 129 -7.79 -8.52 -11.99
C VAL A 129 -8.36 -9.84 -12.48
N THR A 130 -7.83 -10.97 -12.00
CA THR A 130 -8.24 -12.30 -12.47
C THR A 130 -9.60 -12.75 -11.91
N MET A 131 -9.95 -12.35 -10.69
CA MET A 131 -11.21 -12.74 -10.05
C MET A 131 -12.35 -11.73 -10.23
N LEU A 132 -12.10 -10.58 -10.87
CA LEU A 132 -13.08 -9.50 -11.08
C LEU A 132 -13.80 -9.02 -9.79
N LYS A 133 -13.15 -9.16 -8.63
CA LYS A 133 -13.73 -8.81 -7.32
C LYS A 133 -13.37 -7.40 -6.92
N ALA A 134 -14.32 -6.47 -7.06
CA ALA A 134 -14.17 -5.08 -6.63
C ALA A 134 -13.76 -4.92 -5.16
N GLU A 135 -14.18 -5.86 -4.30
CA GLU A 135 -13.82 -5.87 -2.87
C GLU A 135 -12.31 -6.02 -2.65
N LEU A 136 -11.63 -6.84 -3.45
CA LEU A 136 -10.17 -7.01 -3.40
C LEU A 136 -9.47 -5.71 -3.78
N GLY A 137 -10.02 -4.95 -4.72
CA GLY A 137 -9.51 -3.62 -5.09
C GLY A 137 -9.55 -2.61 -3.95
N ILE A 138 -10.58 -2.64 -3.10
CA ILE A 138 -10.65 -1.78 -1.91
C ILE A 138 -9.54 -2.17 -0.93
N PHE A 139 -9.43 -3.46 -0.57
CA PHE A 139 -8.39 -3.92 0.35
C PHE A 139 -6.97 -3.62 -0.15
N HIS A 140 -6.73 -3.83 -1.45
CA HIS A 140 -5.48 -3.48 -2.12
C HIS A 140 -5.15 -1.98 -1.96
N ALA A 141 -6.11 -1.09 -2.22
CA ALA A 141 -5.91 0.36 -2.07
C ALA A 141 -5.61 0.79 -0.62
N LEU A 142 -6.34 0.23 0.37
CA LEU A 142 -6.13 0.57 1.78
C LEU A 142 -4.77 0.08 2.29
N LEU A 143 -4.41 -1.15 1.94
CA LEU A 143 -3.12 -1.72 2.31
C LEU A 143 -1.97 -0.91 1.66
N ALA A 144 -2.19 -0.26 0.50
CA ALA A 144 -1.13 0.47 -0.20
C ALA A 144 -0.77 1.75 0.57
N GLN A 145 -1.79 2.41 1.13
CA GLN A 145 -1.62 3.55 2.03
C GLN A 145 -0.92 3.15 3.34
N ALA A 146 -1.31 2.02 3.93
CA ALA A 146 -0.64 1.49 5.13
C ALA A 146 0.83 1.13 4.85
N PHE A 147 1.12 0.56 3.69
CA PHE A 147 2.48 0.25 3.25
C PHE A 147 3.32 1.53 3.09
N LEU A 148 2.80 2.59 2.47
CA LEU A 148 3.48 3.88 2.41
C LEU A 148 3.76 4.42 3.82
N GLY A 149 2.79 4.37 4.73
CA GLY A 149 2.99 4.77 6.12
C GLY A 149 4.12 4.00 6.81
N MET A 150 4.22 2.69 6.57
CA MET A 150 5.32 1.86 7.07
C MET A 150 6.69 2.29 6.50
N LEU A 151 6.77 2.61 5.21
CA LEU A 151 8.01 3.13 4.61
C LEU A 151 8.41 4.48 5.23
N ILE A 152 7.46 5.37 5.50
CA ILE A 152 7.74 6.64 6.20
C ILE A 152 8.27 6.39 7.62
N VAL A 153 7.76 5.39 8.34
CA VAL A 153 8.33 4.99 9.64
C VAL A 153 9.79 4.52 9.49
N ILE A 154 10.10 3.74 8.45
CA ILE A 154 11.48 3.31 8.15
C ILE A 154 12.38 4.52 7.82
N VAL A 155 11.88 5.48 7.04
CA VAL A 155 12.58 6.74 6.75
C VAL A 155 12.92 7.50 8.03
N LEU A 156 11.96 7.65 8.94
CA LEU A 156 12.18 8.32 10.22
C LEU A 156 13.17 7.56 11.09
N ALA A 157 13.04 6.23 11.19
CA ALA A 157 13.90 5.37 11.99
C ALA A 157 15.37 5.31 11.50
N THR A 158 15.58 5.59 10.22
CA THR A 158 16.92 5.65 9.59
C THR A 158 17.51 7.06 9.58
N SER A 159 16.77 8.08 10.03
CA SER A 159 17.24 9.47 10.08
C SER A 159 18.27 9.70 11.21
N ARG A 160 19.21 10.63 10.99
CA ARG A 160 20.23 11.02 12.00
C ARG A 160 19.63 11.53 13.30
N LEU A 161 18.48 12.22 13.22
CA LEU A 161 17.77 12.75 14.38
C LEU A 161 17.29 11.63 15.30
N TRP A 162 16.78 10.53 14.73
CA TRP A 162 16.32 9.38 15.49
C TRP A 162 17.46 8.68 16.23
N PHE A 163 18.66 8.62 15.63
CA PHE A 163 19.84 8.09 16.32
C PHE A 163 20.23 8.94 17.54
N ARG A 164 20.26 10.27 17.41
CA ARG A 164 20.56 11.17 18.55
C ARG A 164 19.54 11.04 19.68
N ILE A 165 18.25 10.94 19.34
CA ILE A 165 17.18 10.79 20.34
C ILE A 165 17.24 9.40 21.01
N SER A 166 17.58 8.35 20.25
CA SER A 166 17.69 6.98 20.79
C SER A 166 18.90 6.77 21.71
N GLU A 167 19.95 7.59 21.58
CA GLU A 167 21.07 7.61 22.54
C GLU A 167 20.69 8.31 23.85
N ILE A 168 19.84 9.34 23.77
CA ILE A 168 19.42 10.14 24.93
C ILE A 168 18.34 9.44 25.75
N ASP A 169 17.42 8.71 25.10
CA ASP A 169 16.36 7.97 25.79
C ASP A 169 16.46 6.45 25.55
N SER A 170 16.42 5.69 26.63
CA SER A 170 16.06 4.27 26.59
C SER A 170 14.57 4.13 26.22
N ILE A 171 14.24 4.03 24.93
CA ILE A 171 12.83 3.98 24.48
C ILE A 171 12.32 2.56 24.10
N PRO A 172 11.72 1.83 25.06
CA PRO A 172 10.76 0.75 24.81
C PRO A 172 9.33 1.24 24.47
N ARG A 173 9.02 2.51 24.73
CA ARG A 173 7.64 3.06 24.65
C ARG A 173 7.26 3.62 23.27
N ALA A 174 8.12 4.36 22.58
CA ALA A 174 7.82 4.92 21.26
C ALA A 174 7.63 3.86 20.16
N THR A 175 8.32 2.73 20.23
CA THR A 175 8.06 1.59 19.33
C THR A 175 6.64 1.05 19.53
N ARG A 176 6.19 0.86 20.78
CA ARG A 176 4.80 0.48 21.08
C ARG A 176 3.79 1.54 20.62
N THR A 177 4.10 2.82 20.77
CA THR A 177 3.23 3.92 20.31
C THR A 177 3.15 3.99 18.79
N LEU A 178 4.27 3.82 18.06
CA LEU A 178 4.29 3.75 16.60
C LEU A 178 3.49 2.55 16.07
N PHE A 179 3.66 1.37 16.66
CA PHE A 179 2.83 0.21 16.34
C PHE A 179 1.33 0.48 16.62
N ARG A 180 1.00 1.13 17.74
CA ARG A 180 -0.38 1.54 18.05
C ARG A 180 -0.93 2.55 17.06
N VAL A 181 -0.14 3.53 16.64
CA VAL A 181 -0.55 4.52 15.63
C VAL A 181 -0.78 3.84 14.28
N VAL A 182 0.11 2.97 13.84
CA VAL A 182 -0.07 2.20 12.59
C VAL A 182 -1.33 1.32 12.67
N ILE A 183 -1.55 0.61 13.78
CA ILE A 183 -2.76 -0.19 14.01
C ILE A 183 -4.01 0.72 14.03
N CYS A 184 -3.95 1.87 14.69
CA CYS A 184 -5.04 2.85 14.72
C CYS A 184 -5.34 3.41 13.34
N THR A 185 -4.34 3.78 12.54
CA THR A 185 -4.51 4.26 11.18
C THR A 185 -5.13 3.17 10.30
N ILE A 186 -4.64 1.93 10.38
CA ILE A 186 -5.23 0.77 9.68
C ILE A 186 -6.68 0.56 10.12
N SER A 187 -6.97 0.64 11.43
CA SER A 187 -8.32 0.46 11.99
C SER A 187 -9.28 1.58 11.58
N ILE A 188 -8.82 2.83 11.53
CA ILE A 188 -9.59 4.01 11.07
C ILE A 188 -9.92 3.88 9.57
N VAL A 189 -8.97 3.40 8.78
CA VAL A 189 -9.14 3.20 7.35
C VAL A 189 -10.11 2.04 7.06
N ILE A 190 -10.02 0.93 7.79
CA ILE A 190 -10.96 -0.19 7.71
C ILE A 190 -12.37 0.24 8.14
N SER A 191 -12.50 0.95 9.26
CA SER A 191 -13.80 1.38 9.80
C SER A 191 -14.50 2.39 8.88
N ARG A 192 -13.78 3.34 8.28
CA ARG A 192 -14.34 4.23 7.24
C ARG A 192 -14.90 3.46 6.04
N SER A 193 -14.22 2.39 5.65
CA SER A 193 -14.61 1.54 4.51
C SER A 193 -15.85 0.69 4.81
N SER A 194 -15.97 0.19 6.05
CA SER A 194 -17.16 -0.52 6.54
C SER A 194 -18.37 0.41 6.70
N ILE A 195 -18.16 1.64 7.18
CA ILE A 195 -19.21 2.66 7.29
C ILE A 195 -19.72 3.07 5.90
N SER A 196 -18.84 3.24 4.92
CA SER A 196 -19.23 3.54 3.53
C SER A 196 -20.14 2.45 2.96
N ARG A 197 -19.76 1.16 3.12
CA ARG A 197 -20.59 0.01 2.69
C ARG A 197 -21.92 -0.06 3.41
N TRP A 198 -21.93 0.17 4.73
CA TRP A 198 -23.16 0.19 5.51
C TRP A 198 -24.13 1.30 5.07
N ARG A 199 -23.62 2.50 4.80
CA ARG A 199 -24.43 3.63 4.30
C ARG A 199 -25.02 3.34 2.91
N MET A 200 -24.24 2.74 2.02
CA MET A 200 -24.68 2.36 0.68
C MET A 200 -25.77 1.26 0.72
N ALA A 201 -25.53 0.20 1.51
CA ALA A 201 -26.50 -0.89 1.71
C ALA A 201 -27.81 -0.41 2.35
N ARG A 202 -27.72 0.55 3.29
CA ARG A 202 -28.89 1.19 3.91
C ARG A 202 -29.67 2.02 2.90
N SER A 203 -28.99 2.83 2.09
CA SER A 203 -29.59 3.67 1.05
C SER A 203 -30.32 2.84 -0.02
N TYR A 204 -29.68 1.75 -0.47
CA TYR A 204 -30.29 0.80 -1.40
C TYR A 204 -31.55 0.15 -0.84
N ARG A 205 -31.53 -0.29 0.44
CA ARG A 205 -32.70 -0.87 1.13
C ARG A 205 -33.85 0.13 1.23
N THR A 206 -33.56 1.40 1.52
CA THR A 206 -34.59 2.45 1.62
C THR A 206 -35.19 2.82 0.26
N HIS A 207 -34.38 2.86 -0.80
CA HIS A 207 -34.88 3.09 -2.16
C HIS A 207 -35.78 1.94 -2.65
N ARG A 208 -35.38 0.68 -2.43
CA ARG A 208 -36.17 -0.50 -2.80
C ARG A 208 -37.52 -0.54 -2.08
N ARG A 209 -37.54 -0.22 -0.78
CA ARG A 209 -38.81 -0.11 0.00
C ARG A 209 -39.71 1.01 -0.52
N ARG A 210 -39.17 2.18 -0.88
CA ARG A 210 -39.97 3.29 -1.45
C ARG A 210 -40.52 2.96 -2.84
N SER A 211 -39.74 2.30 -3.69
CA SER A 211 -40.16 1.85 -5.02
C SER A 211 -41.27 0.80 -4.93
N SER A 212 -41.11 -0.22 -4.08
CA SER A 212 -42.12 -1.26 -3.84
C SER A 212 -43.45 -0.70 -3.28
N ARG A 213 -43.41 0.39 -2.51
CA ARG A 213 -44.61 1.03 -1.95
C ARG A 213 -45.37 1.89 -2.97
N LYS A 214 -44.70 2.36 -4.02
CA LYS A 214 -45.31 3.14 -5.12
C LYS A 214 -45.90 2.26 -6.23
N SER A 215 -45.48 1.00 -6.33
CA SER A 215 -45.93 0.05 -7.36
C SER A 215 -47.08 -0.86 -6.92
N MET A 216 -47.72 -0.59 -5.78
CA MET A 216 -48.93 -1.30 -5.34
C MET A 216 -50.15 -0.45 -5.73
N PRO A 217 -50.93 -0.83 -6.76
CA PRO A 217 -52.21 -0.20 -7.04
C PRO A 217 -53.11 -0.39 -5.81
N GLY A 218 -53.78 0.68 -5.38
CA GLY A 218 -54.67 0.65 -4.22
C GLY A 218 -55.72 -0.44 -4.37
N VAL A 219 -55.64 -1.46 -3.53
CA VAL A 219 -56.72 -2.42 -3.33
C VAL A 219 -57.84 -1.66 -2.63
N THR A 220 -58.78 -1.14 -3.42
CA THR A 220 -60.04 -0.58 -2.93
C THR A 220 -60.83 -1.70 -2.25
N ARG A 221 -60.95 -1.65 -0.92
CA ARG A 221 -61.82 -2.52 -0.13
C ARG A 221 -63.27 -2.30 -0.54
N GLY A 222 -63.85 -3.26 -1.26
CA GLY A 222 -65.29 -3.32 -1.54
C GLY A 222 -66.07 -3.53 -0.24
N ARG A 223 -66.99 -2.61 0.03
CA ARG A 223 -68.01 -2.69 1.09
C ARG A 223 -69.15 -3.57 0.57
N TYR A 224 -69.38 -4.74 1.16
CA TYR A 224 -70.65 -5.43 1.00
C TYR A 224 -71.68 -4.79 1.94
N ARG A 225 -72.71 -4.16 1.36
CA ARG A 225 -73.97 -3.83 2.03
C ARG A 225 -74.98 -4.91 1.62
N THR A 226 -75.58 -5.54 2.61
CA THR A 226 -76.91 -6.18 2.54
C THR A 226 -77.86 -5.34 3.37
#